data_AF-A0AA51IR97-F1
#
_entry.id   AF-A0AA51IR97-F1
#
_cell.length_a   1.000
_cell.length_b   1.000
_cell.length_c   1.000
_cell.angle_alpha   90.00
_cell.angle_beta   90.00
_cell.angle_gamma   90.00
#
_symmetry.space_group_name_H-M   'P 1'
#
loop_
_entity.id
_entity.type
_entity.pdbx_description
1 polymer ?
#
loop_
_entity_poly.entity_id
_entity_poly.type
_entity_poly.pdbx_seq_one_letter_code
_entity_poly.pdbx_strand_id
1 'polypeptide(L)'
;RKKEEINVSGYLNLAADFIHNFTDGLAIGASFIAGQSIGLITTVTILLHEIPHEIGDFAILVQSGCSRGKAMMLQLLTAFGAVTGTVVSIYLRGSGDGPLSSLVLPFTAGGFIYIATVSVIPELLGNSNNSLSQSIKEIVALLAGVYMMVLIAKY
;
A
#
# COMPACT_ATOMS: atom_id res chain seq x y z
N ARG A 1 29.23 -14.83 -11.92
CA ARG A 1 27.91 -14.40 -11.38
C ARG A 1 27.33 -13.39 -12.38
N LYS A 2 26.32 -13.76 -13.18
CA LYS A 2 25.59 -12.77 -14.00
C LYS A 2 24.94 -11.78 -13.03
N LYS A 3 25.15 -10.48 -13.26
CA LYS A 3 24.46 -9.41 -12.53
C LYS A 3 22.97 -9.56 -12.91
N GLU A 4 22.12 -9.99 -11.97
CA GLU A 4 20.67 -9.96 -12.16
C GLU A 4 20.28 -8.49 -12.25
N GLU A 5 20.24 -7.95 -13.47
CA GLU A 5 19.68 -6.64 -13.74
C GLU A 5 18.17 -6.76 -13.61
N ILE A 6 17.66 -6.24 -12.50
CA ILE A 6 16.23 -6.11 -12.25
C ILE A 6 15.69 -5.19 -13.34
N ASN A 7 14.60 -5.61 -14.00
CA ASN A 7 13.93 -4.77 -14.98
C ASN A 7 13.42 -3.47 -14.32
N VAL A 8 13.21 -2.41 -15.11
CA VAL A 8 12.69 -1.11 -14.64
C VAL A 8 11.39 -1.29 -13.85
N SER A 9 10.54 -2.23 -14.25
CA SER A 9 9.30 -2.58 -13.53
C SER A 9 9.54 -3.04 -12.09
N GLY A 10 10.61 -3.80 -11.81
CA GLY A 10 10.93 -4.25 -10.45
C GLY A 10 11.42 -3.11 -9.55
N TYR A 11 12.17 -2.14 -10.09
CA TYR A 11 12.56 -0.95 -9.33
C TYR A 11 11.38 -0.02 -9.05
N LEU A 12 10.49 0.15 -10.04
CA LEU A 12 9.25 0.92 -9.86
C LEU A 12 8.34 0.26 -8.83
N ASN A 13 8.23 -1.07 -8.84
CA ASN A 13 7.49 -1.82 -7.83
C ASN A 13 8.00 -1.52 -6.42
N LEU A 14 9.31 -1.66 -6.17
CA LEU A 14 9.90 -1.40 -4.85
C LEU A 14 9.71 0.04 -4.38
N ALA A 15 9.77 1.01 -5.30
CA ALA A 15 9.53 2.41 -4.95
C ALA A 15 8.06 2.66 -4.59
N ALA A 16 7.13 2.09 -5.36
CA ALA A 16 5.71 2.18 -5.08
C ALA A 16 5.35 1.51 -3.75
N ASP A 17 5.89 0.31 -3.52
CA ASP A 17 5.72 -0.49 -2.31
C ASP A 17 6.27 0.22 -1.06
N PHE A 18 7.48 0.81 -1.13
CA PHE A 18 8.01 1.61 -0.02
C PHE A 18 7.09 2.79 0.34
N ILE A 19 6.53 3.47 -0.67
CA ILE A 19 5.61 4.59 -0.46
C ILE A 19 4.28 4.09 0.11
N HIS A 20 3.78 2.95 -0.35
CA HIS A 20 2.57 2.30 0.18
C HIS A 20 2.72 1.96 1.66
N ASN A 21 3.80 1.23 1.97
CA ASN A 21 4.20 0.90 3.33
C ASN A 21 4.33 2.16 4.19
N PHE A 22 4.92 3.24 3.67
CA PHE A 22 4.99 4.53 4.37
C PHE A 22 3.62 5.13 4.68
N THR A 23 2.69 5.12 3.72
CA THR A 23 1.32 5.60 3.92
C THR A 23 0.53 4.76 4.93
N ASP A 24 0.74 3.46 4.95
CA ASP A 24 0.17 2.57 5.97
C ASP A 24 0.72 2.88 7.36
N GLY A 25 2.03 3.09 7.44
CA GLY A 25 2.68 3.56 8.67
C GLY A 25 2.07 4.86 9.19
N LEU A 26 1.82 5.84 8.31
CA LEU A 26 1.15 7.09 8.70
C LEU A 26 -0.23 6.84 9.30
N ALA A 27 -1.02 5.96 8.68
CA ALA A 27 -2.36 5.58 9.13
C ALA A 27 -2.33 4.83 10.48
N ILE A 28 -1.39 3.91 10.68
CA ILE A 28 -1.17 3.22 11.96
C ILE A 28 -0.82 4.24 13.05
N GLY A 29 0.15 5.13 12.80
CA GLY A 29 0.50 6.15 13.79
C GLY A 29 -0.67 7.07 14.13
N ALA A 30 -1.43 7.51 13.12
CA ALA A 30 -2.55 8.43 13.30
C ALA A 30 -3.73 7.78 14.04
N SER A 31 -3.99 6.50 13.79
CA SER A 31 -5.04 5.74 14.48
C SER A 31 -4.70 5.49 15.95
N PHE A 32 -3.45 5.19 16.30
CA PHE A 32 -3.02 5.08 17.71
C PHE A 32 -3.07 6.41 18.46
N ILE A 33 -2.83 7.53 17.76
CA ILE A 33 -3.05 8.88 18.30
C ILE A 33 -4.53 9.14 18.57
N ALA A 34 -5.43 8.65 17.71
CA ALA A 34 -6.88 8.81 17.86
C ALA A 34 -7.45 7.95 19.00
N GLY A 35 -6.87 6.76 19.22
CA GLY A 35 -7.21 5.91 20.36
C GLY A 35 -6.71 4.48 20.18
N GLN A 36 -6.42 3.80 21.29
CA GLN A 36 -5.83 2.45 21.27
C GLN A 36 -6.71 1.42 20.53
N SER A 37 -8.03 1.46 20.69
CA SER A 37 -8.95 0.55 19.99
C SER A 37 -8.92 0.76 18.48
N ILE A 38 -8.90 2.02 18.02
CA ILE A 38 -8.84 2.37 16.60
C ILE A 38 -7.47 1.95 16.03
N GLY A 39 -6.38 2.23 16.75
CA GLY A 39 -5.02 1.79 16.37
C GLY A 39 -4.89 0.29 16.16
N LEU A 40 -5.45 -0.52 17.08
CA LEU A 40 -5.43 -1.98 16.95
C LEU A 40 -6.23 -2.46 15.73
N ILE A 41 -7.44 -1.93 15.53
CA ILE A 41 -8.29 -2.28 14.38
C ILE A 41 -7.60 -1.90 13.07
N THR A 42 -7.06 -0.67 12.96
CA THR A 42 -6.34 -0.20 11.77
C THR A 42 -5.11 -1.06 11.48
N THR A 43 -4.33 -1.41 12.50
CA THR A 43 -3.13 -2.26 12.34
C THR A 43 -3.49 -3.64 11.80
N VAL A 44 -4.51 -4.28 12.36
CA VAL A 44 -4.99 -5.59 11.87
C VAL A 44 -5.54 -5.46 10.44
N THR A 45 -6.27 -4.39 10.15
CA THR A 45 -6.85 -4.15 8.82
C THR A 45 -5.77 -3.99 7.75
N ILE A 46 -4.70 -3.26 8.07
CA ILE A 46 -3.53 -3.08 7.20
C ILE A 46 -2.80 -4.42 7.01
N LEU A 47 -2.49 -5.11 8.10
CA LEU A 47 -1.87 -6.45 8.03
C LEU A 47 -2.61 -7.42 7.10
N LEU A 48 -3.95 -7.36 7.11
CA LEU A 48 -4.77 -8.24 6.28
C LEU A 48 -4.72 -7.92 4.80
N HIS A 49 -4.60 -6.64 4.41
CA HIS A 49 -4.45 -6.29 2.99
C HIS A 49 -2.99 -6.33 2.50
N GLU A 50 -2.04 -6.26 3.41
CA GLU A 50 -0.62 -6.30 3.06
C GLU A 50 -0.14 -7.72 2.71
N ILE A 51 -0.72 -8.76 3.32
CA ILE A 51 -0.39 -10.15 2.96
C ILE A 51 -0.66 -10.41 1.46
N PRO A 52 -1.86 -10.12 0.90
CA PRO A 52 -2.10 -10.23 -0.54
C PRO A 52 -1.21 -9.31 -1.38
N HIS A 53 -1.00 -8.06 -0.94
CA HIS A 53 -0.22 -7.06 -1.66
C HIS A 53 1.24 -7.53 -1.85
N GLU A 54 1.90 -7.91 -0.76
CA GLU A 54 3.28 -8.39 -0.75
C GLU A 54 3.46 -9.71 -1.52
N ILE A 55 2.43 -10.57 -1.58
CA ILE A 55 2.48 -11.76 -2.43
C ILE A 55 2.48 -11.37 -3.93
N GLY A 56 1.74 -10.34 -4.30
CA GLY A 56 1.73 -9.79 -5.67
C GLY A 56 3.08 -9.18 -6.04
N ASP A 57 3.61 -8.33 -5.18
CA ASP A 57 4.91 -7.68 -5.34
C ASP A 57 6.06 -8.69 -5.42
N PHE A 58 5.96 -9.78 -4.65
CA PHE A 58 6.93 -10.86 -4.70
C PHE A 58 6.92 -11.53 -6.08
N ALA A 59 5.74 -11.75 -6.66
CA ALA A 59 5.60 -12.32 -7.98
C ALA A 59 6.17 -11.38 -9.06
N ILE A 60 5.90 -10.06 -8.97
CA ILE A 60 6.44 -9.04 -9.87
C ILE A 60 7.97 -9.01 -9.79
N LEU A 61 8.54 -9.04 -8.59
CA LEU A 61 9.99 -9.05 -8.39
C LEU A 61 10.66 -10.29 -8.98
N VAL A 62 10.09 -11.47 -8.74
CA VAL A 62 10.60 -12.71 -9.33
C VAL A 62 10.49 -12.68 -10.87
N GLN A 63 9.39 -12.16 -11.41
CA GLN A 63 9.20 -12.01 -12.86
C GLN A 63 10.14 -10.96 -13.48
N SER A 64 10.51 -9.93 -12.72
CA SER A 64 11.47 -8.89 -13.13
C SER A 64 12.94 -9.34 -13.13
N GLY A 65 13.21 -10.60 -12.74
CA GLY A 65 14.53 -11.21 -12.79
C GLY A 65 15.24 -11.33 -11.43
N CYS A 66 14.58 -11.03 -10.31
CA CYS A 66 15.15 -11.29 -8.97
C CYS A 66 15.06 -12.78 -8.61
N SER A 67 16.14 -13.31 -8.02
CA SER A 67 16.05 -14.55 -7.25
C SER A 67 15.06 -14.42 -6.07
N ARG A 68 14.38 -15.52 -5.71
CA ARG A 68 13.36 -15.54 -4.64
C ARG A 68 13.85 -14.96 -3.31
N GLY A 69 15.07 -15.31 -2.89
CA GLY A 69 15.64 -14.79 -1.64
C GLY A 69 15.94 -13.30 -1.69
N LYS A 70 16.34 -12.77 -2.86
CA LYS A 70 16.56 -11.34 -3.07
C LYS A 70 15.23 -10.58 -3.09
N ALA A 71 14.19 -11.12 -3.72
CA ALA A 71 12.85 -10.53 -3.72
C ALA A 71 12.31 -10.37 -2.29
N MET A 72 12.37 -11.42 -1.47
CA MET A 72 11.96 -11.34 -0.06
C MET A 72 12.75 -10.30 0.74
N MET A 73 14.08 -10.20 0.52
CA MET A 73 14.91 -9.21 1.23
C MET A 73 14.56 -7.78 0.82
N LEU A 74 14.26 -7.55 -0.46
CA LEU A 74 13.89 -6.24 -0.98
C LEU A 74 12.52 -5.78 -0.47
N GLN A 75 11.56 -6.69 -0.32
CA GLN A 75 10.26 -6.41 0.33
C GLN A 75 10.42 -6.14 1.84
N LEU A 76 11.28 -6.90 2.52
CA LEU A 76 11.56 -6.58 3.92
C LEU A 76 12.20 -5.18 4.08
N LEU A 77 12.91 -4.70 3.05
CA LEU A 77 13.44 -3.34 3.02
C LEU A 77 12.35 -2.28 2.80
N THR A 78 11.31 -2.57 2.01
CA THR A 78 10.20 -1.64 1.79
C THR A 78 9.33 -1.47 3.04
N ALA A 79 9.23 -2.51 3.88
CA ALA A 79 8.56 -2.45 5.19
C ALA A 79 9.14 -1.39 6.17
N PHE A 80 10.38 -0.93 5.97
CA PHE A 80 10.90 0.24 6.71
C PHE A 80 10.11 1.52 6.43
N GLY A 81 9.44 1.60 5.28
CA GLY A 81 8.45 2.63 4.97
C GLY A 81 7.42 2.74 6.08
N ALA A 82 6.78 1.63 6.48
CA ALA A 82 5.76 1.62 7.52
C ALA A 82 6.27 2.08 8.88
N VAL A 83 7.49 1.68 9.27
CA VAL A 83 8.12 2.16 10.50
C VAL A 83 8.34 3.66 10.45
N THR A 84 8.93 4.16 9.36
CA THR A 84 9.21 5.60 9.20
C THR A 84 7.93 6.43 9.12
N GLY A 85 6.89 5.96 8.43
CA GLY A 85 5.57 6.60 8.39
C GLY A 85 4.93 6.69 9.77
N THR A 86 5.00 5.62 10.56
CA THR A 86 4.47 5.60 11.95
C THR A 86 5.19 6.64 12.81
N VAL A 87 6.52 6.68 12.75
CA VAL A 87 7.33 7.66 13.49
C VAL A 87 7.00 9.08 13.07
N VAL A 88 6.89 9.35 11.76
CA VAL A 88 6.52 10.66 11.22
C VAL A 88 5.13 11.08 11.72
N SER A 89 4.16 10.19 11.70
CA SER A 89 2.79 10.47 12.18
C SER A 89 2.77 10.86 13.65
N ILE A 90 3.47 10.09 14.50
CA ILE A 90 3.59 10.38 15.94
C ILE A 90 4.31 11.70 16.18
N TYR A 91 5.41 11.96 15.45
CA TYR A 91 6.18 13.19 15.55
C TYR A 91 5.36 14.42 15.14
N LEU A 92 4.59 14.32 14.06
CA LEU A 92 3.74 15.41 13.56
C LEU A 92 2.65 15.79 14.55
N ARG A 93 2.08 14.83 15.30
CA ARG A 93 1.16 15.11 16.41
C ARG A 93 1.86 15.72 17.61
N GLY A 94 3.02 15.19 17.99
CA GLY A 94 3.82 15.70 19.11
C GLY A 94 4.32 17.13 18.90
N SER A 95 4.42 17.57 17.65
CA SER A 95 4.81 18.93 17.25
C SER A 95 3.68 19.97 17.38
N GLY A 96 2.49 19.56 17.85
CA GLY A 96 1.29 20.39 17.99
C GLY A 96 0.33 20.30 16.79
N ASP A 97 -0.85 20.92 16.92
CA ASP A 97 -1.87 20.99 15.85
C ASP A 97 -1.48 22.00 14.74
N GLY A 98 -0.27 21.87 14.22
CA GLY A 98 0.20 22.64 13.07
C GLY A 98 -0.47 22.19 11.77
N PRO A 99 -0.41 23.02 10.70
CA PRO A 99 -1.01 22.73 9.39
C PRO A 99 -0.58 21.37 8.82
N LEU A 100 0.66 20.96 9.09
CA LEU A 100 1.23 19.70 8.62
C LEU A 100 0.49 18.47 9.18
N SER A 101 -0.02 18.51 10.41
CA SER A 101 -0.78 17.39 10.99
C SER A 101 -2.11 17.16 10.25
N SER A 102 -2.77 18.25 9.86
CA SER A 102 -4.04 18.21 9.12
C SER A 102 -3.88 17.77 7.65
N LEU A 103 -2.67 17.87 7.10
CA LEU A 103 -2.35 17.47 5.72
C LEU A 103 -1.98 16.00 5.58
N VAL A 104 -1.69 15.29 6.68
CA VAL A 104 -1.33 13.86 6.64
C VAL A 104 -2.45 13.03 6.02
N LEU A 105 -3.70 13.22 6.46
CA LEU A 105 -4.85 12.48 5.95
C LEU A 105 -5.12 12.75 4.45
N PRO A 106 -5.25 14.01 3.98
CA PRO A 106 -5.38 14.31 2.55
C PRO A 106 -4.22 13.80 1.70
N PHE A 107 -2.98 13.91 2.21
CA PHE A 107 -1.78 13.45 1.50
C PHE A 107 -1.79 11.93 1.33
N THR A 108 -2.07 11.20 2.42
CA THR A 108 -2.13 9.73 2.42
C THR A 108 -3.25 9.23 1.50
N ALA A 109 -4.44 9.84 1.58
CA ALA A 109 -5.56 9.52 0.70
C ALA A 109 -5.24 9.78 -0.77
N GLY A 110 -4.58 10.91 -1.09
CA GLY A 110 -4.11 11.21 -2.45
C GLY A 110 -3.08 10.21 -2.96
N GLY A 111 -2.16 9.77 -2.10
CA GLY A 111 -1.17 8.73 -2.41
C GLY A 111 -1.82 7.40 -2.79
N PHE A 112 -2.79 6.92 -2.00
CA PHE A 112 -3.53 5.69 -2.33
C PHE A 112 -4.32 5.80 -3.63
N ILE A 113 -4.95 6.96 -3.90
CA ILE A 113 -5.64 7.19 -5.17
C ILE A 113 -4.65 7.14 -6.35
N TYR A 114 -3.46 7.73 -6.21
CA TYR A 114 -2.43 7.72 -7.24
C TYR A 114 -1.94 6.28 -7.53
N ILE A 115 -1.58 5.51 -6.50
CA ILE A 115 -1.11 4.12 -6.65
C ILE A 115 -2.20 3.26 -7.30
N ALA A 116 -3.44 3.37 -6.83
CA ALA A 116 -4.57 2.65 -7.39
C ALA A 116 -4.78 2.95 -8.88
N THR A 117 -4.64 4.22 -9.28
CA THR A 117 -4.94 4.66 -10.65
C THR A 117 -3.79 4.48 -11.63
N VAL A 118 -2.55 4.63 -11.20
CA VAL A 118 -1.38 4.61 -12.09
C VAL A 118 -0.68 3.25 -12.11
N SER A 119 -0.81 2.45 -11.06
CA SER A 119 -0.21 1.12 -11.00
C SER A 119 -1.27 0.02 -11.14
N VAL A 120 -2.26 -0.02 -10.23
CA VAL A 120 -3.19 -1.16 -10.12
C VAL A 120 -4.17 -1.24 -11.29
N ILE A 121 -4.81 -0.12 -11.67
CA ILE A 121 -5.77 -0.11 -12.78
C ILE A 121 -5.12 -0.51 -14.12
N PRO A 122 -3.96 0.06 -14.53
CA PRO A 122 -3.31 -0.33 -15.78
C PRO A 122 -2.86 -1.80 -15.81
N GLU A 123 -2.41 -2.35 -14.69
CA GLU A 123 -1.99 -3.74 -14.60
C GLU A 123 -3.16 -4.73 -14.66
N LEU A 124 -4.28 -4.40 -13.99
CA LEU A 124 -5.55 -5.14 -14.11
C LEU A 124 -6.06 -5.15 -15.55
N LEU A 125 -6.10 -3.98 -16.19
CA LEU A 125 -6.59 -3.84 -17.57
C LEU A 125 -5.61 -4.45 -18.60
N GLY A 126 -4.31 -4.42 -18.33
CA GLY A 126 -3.28 -4.96 -19.22
C GLY A 126 -3.29 -6.49 -19.33
N ASN A 127 -3.73 -7.19 -18.29
CA ASN A 127 -3.88 -8.66 -18.26
C ASN A 127 -5.33 -9.13 -18.50
N SER A 128 -6.26 -8.21 -18.74
CA SER A 128 -7.68 -8.52 -18.96
C SER A 128 -7.90 -8.91 -20.43
N ASN A 129 -8.44 -10.11 -20.69
CA ASN A 129 -9.02 -10.41 -22.00
C ASN A 129 -10.18 -9.44 -22.21
N ASN A 130 -10.03 -8.42 -23.07
CA ASN A 130 -10.94 -7.29 -23.40
C ASN A 130 -12.44 -7.64 -23.57
N SER A 131 -13.05 -8.23 -22.56
CA SER A 131 -14.40 -8.78 -22.54
C SER A 131 -15.18 -7.98 -21.51
N LEU A 132 -16.35 -7.48 -21.93
CA LEU A 132 -17.26 -6.73 -21.08
C LEU A 132 -17.58 -7.46 -19.76
N SER A 133 -17.62 -8.80 -19.79
CA SER A 133 -17.86 -9.60 -18.58
C SER A 133 -16.75 -9.47 -17.54
N GLN A 134 -15.50 -9.27 -17.95
CA GLN A 134 -14.37 -9.14 -17.04
C GLN A 134 -14.35 -7.74 -16.41
N SER A 135 -14.59 -6.70 -17.21
CA SER A 135 -14.73 -5.32 -16.69
C SER A 135 -15.87 -5.19 -15.68
N ILE A 136 -17.00 -5.89 -15.88
CA ILE A 136 -18.10 -5.94 -14.90
C ILE A 136 -17.63 -6.57 -13.58
N LYS A 137 -16.86 -7.65 -13.62
CA LYS A 137 -16.33 -8.30 -12.40
C LYS A 137 -15.36 -7.38 -11.65
N GLU A 138 -14.48 -6.69 -12.36
CA GLU A 138 -13.54 -5.72 -11.79
C GLU A 138 -14.27 -4.56 -11.10
N ILE A 139 -15.29 -3.99 -11.74
CA ILE A 139 -16.13 -2.92 -11.15
C ILE A 139 -16.85 -3.43 -9.90
N VAL A 140 -17.46 -4.62 -9.96
CA VAL A 140 -18.15 -5.21 -8.80
C VAL A 140 -17.18 -5.46 -7.65
N ALA A 141 -15.99 -6.00 -7.92
CA ALA A 141 -14.96 -6.21 -6.90
C ALA A 141 -14.48 -4.89 -6.28
N LEU A 142 -14.28 -3.84 -7.09
CA LEU A 142 -13.91 -2.51 -6.61
C LEU A 142 -15.01 -1.91 -5.71
N LEU A 143 -16.28 -1.98 -6.13
CA LEU A 143 -17.41 -1.51 -5.33
C LEU A 143 -17.57 -2.30 -4.03
N ALA A 144 -17.32 -3.61 -4.06
CA ALA A 144 -17.33 -4.44 -2.86
C ALA A 144 -16.22 -4.04 -1.87
N GLY A 145 -15.01 -3.75 -2.37
CA GLY A 145 -13.91 -3.23 -1.56
C GLY A 145 -14.24 -1.88 -0.91
N VAL A 146 -14.79 -0.94 -1.68
CA VAL A 146 -15.26 0.36 -1.16
C VAL A 146 -16.34 0.16 -0.10
N TYR A 147 -17.31 -0.72 -0.33
CA TYR A 147 -18.37 -1.02 0.62
C TYR A 147 -17.83 -1.61 1.94
N MET A 148 -16.86 -2.51 1.86
CA MET A 148 -16.14 -3.05 3.03
C MET A 148 -15.46 -1.93 3.84
N MET A 149 -14.76 -1.00 3.17
CA MET A 149 -14.11 0.11 3.86
C MET A 149 -15.12 1.05 4.54
N VAL A 150 -16.27 1.29 3.92
CA VAL A 150 -17.37 2.07 4.53
C VAL A 150 -17.96 1.35 5.74
N LEU A 151 -18.10 0.03 5.71
CA LEU A 151 -18.57 -0.76 6.84
C LEU A 151 -17.60 -0.69 8.02
N ILE A 152 -16.30 -0.84 7.77
CA ILE A 152 -15.26 -0.72 8.79
C ILE A 152 -15.25 0.70 9.37
N ALA A 153 -15.34 1.73 8.54
CA ALA A 153 -15.32 3.12 9.00
C ALA A 153 -16.52 3.53 9.85
N LYS A 154 -17.62 2.75 9.83
CA LYS A 154 -18.81 3.00 10.65
C LYS A 154 -18.77 2.34 12.03
N TYR A 155 -17.79 1.48 12.30
CA TYR A 155 -17.59 0.76 13.57
C TYR A 155 -16.28 1.16 14.23
#